data_AF-F6MHJ5-F1
#
_entry.id   AF-F6MHJ5-F1
#
_cell.length_a   1.000
_cell.length_b   1.000
_cell.length_c   1.000
_cell.angle_alpha   90.00
_cell.angle_beta   90.00
_cell.angle_gamma   90.00
#
_symmetry.space_group_name_H-M   'P 1'
#
loop_
_entity.id
_entity.type
_entity.pdbx_description
1 polymer ?
#
loop_
_entity_poly.entity_id
_entity_poly.type
_entity_poly.pdbx_seq_one_letter_code
_entity_poly.pdbx_strand_id
1 'polypeptide(L)'
;MFFAFAVLLIALATREAYGESQLNTEFILGSGNQVMFENINKEYNTHLKWDDDLAAKAMVEAVRPHYRLLWNTGDYFTIRNDKLFTKRYVGPLEEKVRLVLLNPFKKYADKLRQLPEGTTYGCNGFFDTDTMPNDNYLYVAGVYNIPN
;
A
#
# COMPACT_ATOMS: atom_id res chain seq x y z
N MET A 1 18.62 -42.65 -30.18
CA MET A 1 18.66 -41.17 -30.28
C MET A 1 17.29 -40.54 -29.95
N PHE A 2 16.53 -41.08 -28.99
CA PHE A 2 15.18 -40.59 -28.64
C PHE A 2 15.05 -40.09 -27.19
N PHE A 3 16.02 -40.38 -26.31
CA PHE A 3 15.97 -39.97 -24.90
C PHE A 3 16.30 -38.49 -24.66
N ALA A 4 17.08 -37.85 -25.55
CA ALA A 4 17.46 -36.44 -25.37
C ALA A 4 16.30 -35.46 -25.61
N PHE A 5 15.33 -35.81 -26.47
CA PHE A 5 14.17 -34.95 -26.76
C PHE A 5 13.13 -34.97 -25.64
N ALA A 6 12.94 -36.11 -24.97
CA ALA A 6 11.98 -36.22 -23.86
C ALA A 6 12.40 -35.38 -22.64
N VAL A 7 13.70 -35.35 -22.32
CA VAL A 7 14.24 -34.53 -21.21
C VAL A 7 14.13 -33.04 -21.52
N LEU A 8 14.32 -32.64 -22.79
CA LEU A 8 14.19 -31.24 -23.21
C LEU A 8 12.73 -30.75 -23.12
N LEU A 9 11.76 -31.60 -23.47
CA LEU A 9 10.33 -31.26 -23.36
C LEU A 9 9.85 -31.21 -21.90
N ILE A 10 10.35 -32.10 -21.02
CA ILE A 10 10.08 -32.01 -19.58
C ILE A 10 10.72 -30.74 -19.00
N ALA A 11 11.93 -30.38 -19.41
CA ALA A 11 12.60 -29.16 -18.96
C ALA A 11 11.92 -27.87 -19.48
N LEU A 12 11.32 -27.90 -20.68
CA LEU A 12 10.58 -26.76 -21.22
C LEU A 12 9.21 -26.62 -20.55
N ALA A 13 8.49 -27.74 -20.35
CA ALA A 13 7.20 -27.76 -19.66
C ALA A 13 7.33 -27.42 -18.17
N THR A 14 8.43 -27.83 -17.51
CA THR A 14 8.73 -27.33 -16.17
C THR A 14 9.14 -25.87 -16.22
N ARG A 15 9.86 -25.36 -17.23
CA ARG A 15 10.18 -23.92 -17.30
C ARG A 15 8.94 -23.05 -17.53
N GLU A 16 7.92 -23.53 -18.24
CA GLU A 16 6.64 -22.84 -18.39
C GLU A 16 5.80 -22.93 -17.11
N ALA A 17 5.73 -24.09 -16.44
CA ALA A 17 5.04 -24.24 -15.15
C ALA A 17 5.78 -23.55 -13.97
N TYR A 18 7.11 -23.41 -14.05
CA TYR A 18 7.94 -22.72 -13.07
C TYR A 18 8.04 -21.21 -13.37
N GLY A 19 7.76 -20.80 -14.62
CA GLY A 19 7.52 -19.42 -15.01
C GLY A 19 6.14 -18.89 -14.59
N GLU A 20 5.22 -19.79 -14.21
CA GLU A 20 3.86 -19.45 -13.76
C GLU A 20 3.64 -19.71 -12.25
N SER A 21 4.66 -20.21 -11.52
CA SER A 21 4.57 -20.61 -10.10
C SER A 21 5.58 -19.92 -9.17
N GLN A 22 6.11 -18.74 -9.54
CA GLN A 22 7.01 -17.96 -8.66
C GLN A 22 6.72 -16.45 -8.70
N LEU A 23 5.53 -16.04 -8.22
CA LEU A 23 5.34 -14.68 -7.69
C LEU A 23 4.40 -14.74 -6.47
N ASN A 24 4.89 -15.38 -5.41
CA ASN A 24 4.33 -15.28 -4.05
C ASN A 24 4.92 -14.01 -3.45
N THR A 25 4.24 -12.87 -3.66
CA THR A 25 4.90 -11.56 -3.63
C THR A 25 4.19 -10.60 -2.70
N GLU A 26 4.90 -10.23 -1.63
CA GLU A 26 4.71 -8.97 -0.93
C GLU A 26 4.54 -7.83 -1.93
N PHE A 27 3.36 -7.22 -1.98
CA PHE A 27 3.05 -6.19 -2.96
C PHE A 27 3.16 -4.80 -2.34
N ILE A 28 4.09 -4.00 -2.85
CA ILE A 28 4.19 -2.57 -2.50
C ILE A 28 3.12 -1.81 -3.27
N LEU A 29 2.31 -1.02 -2.55
CA LEU A 29 1.27 -0.17 -3.14
C LEU A 29 1.84 1.08 -3.85
N GLY A 30 3.03 0.99 -4.47
CA GLY A 30 3.87 2.12 -4.92
C GLY A 30 3.25 3.03 -5.98
N SER A 31 4.07 3.84 -6.67
CA SER A 31 3.65 4.95 -7.56
C SER A 31 2.61 4.57 -8.63
N GLY A 32 2.55 3.31 -9.07
CA GLY A 32 1.46 2.81 -9.94
C GLY A 32 0.05 2.96 -9.36
N ASN A 33 -0.09 3.20 -8.04
CA ASN A 33 -1.35 3.44 -7.34
C ASN A 33 -1.57 4.91 -6.95
N GLN A 34 -0.76 5.86 -7.46
CA GLN A 34 -0.92 7.29 -7.18
C GLN A 34 -2.36 7.76 -7.43
N VAL A 35 -2.91 7.46 -8.61
CA VAL A 35 -4.27 7.89 -9.00
C VAL A 35 -5.33 7.43 -8.00
N MET A 36 -5.20 6.22 -7.47
CA MET A 36 -6.10 5.69 -6.44
C MET A 36 -6.01 6.51 -5.16
N PHE A 37 -4.80 6.78 -4.66
CA PHE A 37 -4.62 7.60 -3.45
C PHE A 37 -5.05 9.06 -3.64
N GLU A 38 -4.84 9.61 -4.83
CA GLU A 38 -5.36 10.93 -5.21
C GLU A 38 -6.87 10.99 -5.17
N ASN A 39 -7.55 10.00 -5.74
CA ASN A 39 -9.01 9.93 -5.71
C ASN A 39 -9.54 9.86 -4.28
N ILE A 40 -8.91 9.04 -3.42
CA ILE A 40 -9.27 8.94 -2.00
C ILE A 40 -9.08 10.27 -1.27
N ASN A 41 -7.95 10.97 -1.48
CA ASN A 41 -7.67 12.22 -0.77
C ASN A 41 -8.51 13.40 -1.27
N LYS A 42 -8.86 13.44 -2.56
CA LYS A 42 -9.73 14.48 -3.15
C LYS A 42 -11.13 14.51 -2.55
N GLU A 43 -11.60 13.42 -1.94
CA GLU A 43 -12.86 13.39 -1.19
C GLU A 43 -12.83 14.28 0.06
N TYR A 44 -11.64 14.60 0.57
CA TYR A 44 -11.44 15.39 1.77
C TYR A 44 -10.83 16.76 1.46
N ASN A 45 -9.90 16.85 0.51
CA ASN A 45 -9.26 18.10 0.15
C ASN A 45 -8.73 18.06 -1.30
N THR A 46 -9.19 19.01 -2.11
CA THR A 46 -8.90 19.09 -3.55
C THR A 46 -7.60 19.83 -3.89
N HIS A 47 -6.98 20.50 -2.93
CA HIS A 47 -5.77 21.32 -3.14
C HIS A 47 -4.47 20.58 -2.81
N LEU A 48 -4.56 19.33 -2.33
CA LEU A 48 -3.40 18.52 -2.00
C LEU A 48 -2.63 18.13 -3.26
N LYS A 49 -1.30 18.23 -3.22
CA LYS A 49 -0.42 17.86 -4.33
C LYS A 49 0.38 16.60 -4.00
N TRP A 50 0.40 15.64 -4.91
CA TRP A 50 1.17 14.41 -4.76
C TRP A 50 2.69 14.69 -4.75
N ASP A 51 3.41 13.92 -3.96
CA ASP A 51 4.86 13.95 -3.76
C ASP A 51 5.40 12.52 -3.57
N ASP A 52 6.25 12.09 -4.51
CA ASP A 52 6.80 10.72 -4.53
C ASP A 52 7.75 10.44 -3.36
N ASP A 53 8.48 11.46 -2.87
CA ASP A 53 9.38 11.30 -1.73
C ASP A 53 8.56 11.09 -0.45
N LEU A 54 7.43 11.78 -0.32
CA LEU A 54 6.48 11.54 0.76
C LEU A 54 5.79 10.18 0.63
N ALA A 55 5.56 9.67 -0.59
CA ALA A 55 5.02 8.33 -0.80
C ALA A 55 6.05 7.25 -0.39
N ALA A 56 7.32 7.45 -0.70
CA ALA A 56 8.40 6.59 -0.20
C ALA A 56 8.46 6.63 1.34
N LYS A 57 8.31 7.81 1.93
CA LYS A 57 8.25 7.98 3.39
C LYS A 57 7.02 7.30 4.01
N ALA A 58 5.86 7.38 3.36
CA ALA A 58 4.64 6.71 3.80
C ALA A 58 4.81 5.20 3.87
N MET A 59 5.55 4.58 2.95
CA MET A 59 5.86 3.15 3.01
C MET A 59 6.60 2.79 4.30
N VAL A 60 7.63 3.58 4.66
CA VAL A 60 8.39 3.39 5.89
C VAL A 60 7.50 3.57 7.13
N GLU A 61 6.60 4.55 7.11
CA GLU A 61 5.65 4.79 8.21
C GLU A 61 4.58 3.70 8.34
N ALA A 62 4.15 3.08 7.24
CA ALA A 62 3.15 2.03 7.22
C ALA A 62 3.61 0.78 7.99
N VAL A 63 4.88 0.39 7.83
CA VAL A 63 5.45 -0.83 8.46
C VAL A 63 6.12 -0.56 9.81
N ARG A 64 6.24 0.71 10.22
CA ARG A 64 6.92 1.07 11.48
C ARG A 64 6.12 0.54 12.70
N PRO A 65 6.76 -0.15 13.67
CA PRO A 65 6.05 -0.65 14.85
C PRO A 65 5.34 0.45 15.66
N HIS A 66 4.11 0.20 16.14
CA HIS A 66 3.30 1.18 16.87
C HIS A 66 3.92 1.70 18.16
N TYR A 67 4.70 0.89 18.88
CA TYR A 67 5.37 1.31 20.10
C TYR A 67 6.60 2.22 19.84
N ARG A 68 7.08 2.30 18.58
CA ARG A 68 8.11 3.24 18.14
C ARG A 68 7.55 4.59 17.69
N LEU A 69 6.25 4.83 17.88
CA LEU A 69 5.65 6.17 17.79
C LEU A 69 5.99 7.03 19.02
N LEU A 70 7.21 6.89 19.55
CA LEU A 70 7.81 7.94 20.34
C LEU A 70 7.98 9.11 19.38
N TRP A 71 7.04 10.05 19.51
CA TRP A 71 6.99 11.34 18.86
C TRP A 71 6.33 11.44 17.47
N ASN A 72 5.13 12.05 17.49
CA ASN A 72 4.77 13.10 16.53
C ASN A 72 5.75 14.30 16.66
N THR A 73 7.06 14.12 16.45
CA THR A 73 8.04 15.24 16.41
C THR A 73 8.43 15.64 15.01
N GLY A 74 7.98 14.94 13.97
CA GLY A 74 8.31 15.29 12.60
C GLY A 74 7.39 16.39 12.08
N ASP A 75 7.93 17.23 11.21
CA ASP A 75 7.28 18.32 10.47
C ASP A 75 6.07 17.90 9.60
N TYR A 76 5.58 16.67 9.77
CA TYR A 76 4.61 16.01 8.92
C TYR A 76 3.40 15.52 9.73
N PHE A 77 2.22 15.75 9.18
CA PHE A 77 1.01 15.09 9.65
C PHE A 77 0.95 13.69 9.02
N THR A 78 0.78 12.64 9.82
CA THR A 78 0.75 11.26 9.34
C THR A 78 -0.55 10.58 9.73
N ILE A 79 -1.17 9.92 8.76
CA ILE A 79 -2.29 9.00 8.97
C ILE A 79 -1.83 7.61 8.57
N ARG A 80 -1.98 6.63 9.44
CA ARG A 80 -1.68 5.23 9.10
C ARG A 80 -2.66 4.31 9.77
N ASN A 81 -2.90 3.18 9.13
CA ASN A 81 -3.64 2.09 9.71
C ASN A 81 -3.35 0.81 8.94
N ASP A 82 -3.84 -0.26 9.48
CA ASP A 82 -3.64 -1.57 8.93
C ASP A 82 -4.86 -2.45 9.18
N LYS A 83 -5.03 -3.47 8.35
CA LYS A 83 -6.22 -4.32 8.41
C LYS A 83 -5.95 -5.70 7.85
N LEU A 84 -6.46 -6.70 8.57
CA LEU A 84 -6.51 -8.07 8.11
C LEU A 84 -7.72 -8.29 7.19
N PHE A 85 -7.49 -8.91 6.04
CA PHE A 85 -8.51 -9.34 5.09
C PHE A 85 -8.43 -10.84 4.90
N THR A 86 -9.53 -11.56 5.14
CA THR A 86 -9.58 -12.99 4.82
C THR A 86 -9.35 -13.21 3.32
N LYS A 87 -8.67 -14.28 2.91
CA LYS A 87 -8.46 -14.64 1.49
C LYS A 87 -9.77 -14.90 0.74
N ARG A 88 -10.88 -15.12 1.46
CA ARG A 88 -12.24 -15.20 0.90
C ARG A 88 -12.78 -13.85 0.41
N TYR A 89 -12.21 -12.74 0.89
CA TYR A 89 -12.59 -11.41 0.46
C TYR A 89 -11.95 -11.11 -0.91
N VAL A 90 -12.80 -11.11 -1.95
CA VAL A 90 -12.43 -10.93 -3.36
C VAL A 90 -12.55 -9.49 -3.86
N GLY A 91 -12.75 -8.51 -2.98
CA GLY A 91 -12.85 -7.10 -3.38
C GLY A 91 -11.54 -6.57 -3.99
N PRO A 92 -11.61 -5.56 -4.89
CA PRO A 92 -10.44 -4.97 -5.52
C PRO A 92 -9.52 -4.28 -4.52
N LEU A 93 -8.25 -4.08 -4.89
CA LEU A 93 -7.24 -3.48 -4.02
C LEU A 93 -7.63 -2.09 -3.52
N GLU A 94 -8.18 -1.23 -4.38
CA GLU A 94 -8.66 0.09 -3.99
C GLU A 94 -9.70 0.03 -2.86
N GLU A 95 -10.64 -0.91 -2.93
CA GLU A 95 -11.65 -1.08 -1.89
C GLU A 95 -11.01 -1.52 -0.56
N LYS A 96 -10.02 -2.42 -0.61
CA LYS A 96 -9.26 -2.82 0.58
C LYS A 96 -8.53 -1.63 1.20
N VAL A 97 -7.88 -0.81 0.39
CA VAL A 97 -7.18 0.41 0.86
C VAL A 97 -8.16 1.39 1.49
N ARG A 98 -9.30 1.65 0.84
CA ARG A 98 -10.37 2.49 1.40
C ARG A 98 -10.86 1.95 2.74
N LEU A 99 -11.04 0.65 2.88
CA LEU A 99 -11.46 0.00 4.12
C LEU A 99 -10.41 0.09 5.25
N VAL A 100 -9.12 0.09 4.91
CA VAL A 100 -8.03 0.31 5.88
C VAL A 100 -8.05 1.76 6.35
N LEU A 101 -8.22 2.72 5.42
CA LEU A 101 -8.17 4.15 5.72
C LEU A 101 -9.49 4.73 6.25
N LEU A 102 -10.61 4.01 6.16
CA LEU A 102 -11.94 4.52 6.49
C LEU A 102 -12.03 5.14 7.90
N ASN A 103 -11.62 4.38 8.92
CA ASN A 103 -11.69 4.83 10.31
C ASN A 103 -10.73 5.99 10.60
N PRO A 104 -9.44 5.94 10.25
CA PRO A 104 -8.55 7.06 10.51
C PRO A 104 -8.93 8.31 9.69
N PHE A 105 -9.39 8.18 8.45
CA PHE A 105 -9.81 9.35 7.66
C PHE A 105 -11.07 9.98 8.24
N LYS A 106 -12.04 9.18 8.74
CA LYS A 106 -13.17 9.70 9.52
C LYS A 106 -12.72 10.44 10.77
N LYS A 107 -11.76 9.87 11.52
CA LYS A 107 -11.21 10.49 12.74
C LYS A 107 -10.52 11.82 12.46
N TYR A 108 -9.83 11.93 11.33
CA TYR A 108 -9.07 13.13 10.95
C TYR A 108 -9.74 13.97 9.85
N ALA A 109 -11.03 13.75 9.58
CA ALA A 109 -11.72 14.33 8.43
C ALA A 109 -11.65 15.86 8.43
N ASP A 110 -11.92 16.50 9.56
CA ASP A 110 -11.89 17.96 9.68
C ASP A 110 -10.46 18.50 9.51
N LYS A 111 -9.46 17.80 10.05
CA LYS A 111 -8.06 18.18 9.87
C LYS A 111 -7.63 18.07 8.41
N LEU A 112 -8.00 16.99 7.72
CA LEU A 112 -7.71 16.80 6.29
C LEU A 112 -8.34 17.91 5.43
N ARG A 113 -9.61 18.26 5.70
CA ARG A 113 -10.32 19.36 5.01
C ARG A 113 -9.69 20.72 5.23
N GLN A 114 -9.09 20.94 6.39
CA GLN A 114 -8.47 22.21 6.78
C GLN A 114 -6.99 22.32 6.40
N LEU A 115 -6.39 21.29 5.78
CA LEU A 115 -5.02 21.39 5.29
C LEU A 115 -4.93 22.53 4.25
N PRO A 116 -3.99 23.48 4.42
CA PRO A 116 -3.91 24.66 3.58
C PRO A 116 -3.47 24.30 2.16
N GLU A 117 -3.79 25.18 1.21
CA GLU A 117 -3.23 25.12 -0.13
C GLU A 117 -1.69 25.15 -0.07
N GLY A 118 -1.03 24.40 -0.96
CA GLY A 118 0.41 24.19 -0.92
C GLY A 118 0.85 22.97 -0.09
N THR A 119 -0.08 22.32 0.62
CA THR A 119 0.20 21.02 1.28
C THR A 119 0.54 19.96 0.23
N THR A 120 1.73 19.36 0.36
CA THR A 120 2.10 18.16 -0.40
C THR A 120 1.87 16.91 0.41
N TYR A 121 1.65 15.77 -0.25
CA TYR A 121 1.43 14.51 0.43
C TYR A 121 1.85 13.33 -0.43
N GLY A 122 2.09 12.20 0.22
CA GLY A 122 2.25 10.92 -0.44
C GLY A 122 1.67 9.81 0.42
N CYS A 123 1.06 8.83 -0.24
CA CYS A 123 0.50 7.65 0.40
C CYS A 123 1.12 6.40 -0.19
N ASN A 124 1.34 5.38 0.64
CA ASN A 124 1.87 4.10 0.20
C ASN A 124 1.59 3.04 1.26
N GLY A 125 1.99 1.81 0.99
CA GLY A 125 1.79 0.71 1.90
C GLY A 125 2.27 -0.61 1.35
N PHE A 126 1.97 -1.63 2.14
CA PHE A 126 2.47 -2.98 1.97
C PHE A 126 1.32 -3.96 2.14
N PHE A 127 1.19 -4.91 1.20
CA PHE A 127 0.23 -5.99 1.30
C PHE A 127 0.96 -7.32 1.55
N ASP A 128 0.81 -7.82 2.76
CA ASP A 128 1.31 -9.11 3.23
C ASP A 128 0.29 -10.20 2.91
N THR A 129 0.65 -11.15 2.05
CA THR A 129 -0.22 -12.27 1.67
C THR A 129 0.20 -13.61 2.25
N ASP A 130 1.33 -13.63 2.96
CA ASP A 130 2.10 -14.85 3.21
C ASP A 130 2.24 -15.13 4.70
N THR A 131 2.20 -14.11 5.55
CA THR A 131 2.36 -14.27 7.01
C THR A 131 1.19 -15.00 7.65
N MET A 132 0.01 -15.06 7.00
CA MET A 132 -1.15 -15.81 7.49
C MET A 132 -1.74 -16.74 6.41
N PRO A 133 -1.98 -18.02 6.70
CA PRO A 133 -2.40 -18.99 5.69
C PRO A 133 -3.77 -18.65 5.07
N ASN A 134 -4.68 -18.09 5.86
CA ASN A 134 -6.07 -17.80 5.45
C ASN A 134 -6.38 -16.32 5.27
N ASP A 135 -5.45 -15.43 5.62
CA ASP A 135 -5.69 -14.00 5.73
C ASP A 135 -4.50 -13.21 5.15
N ASN A 136 -4.74 -11.98 4.73
CA ASN A 136 -3.74 -11.07 4.21
C ASN A 136 -3.76 -9.78 5.04
N TYR A 137 -2.60 -9.25 5.39
CA TYR A 137 -2.48 -8.00 6.11
C TYR A 137 -2.18 -6.84 5.17
N LEU A 138 -2.98 -5.78 5.22
CA LEU A 138 -2.74 -4.58 4.43
C LEU A 138 -2.37 -3.43 5.36
N TYR A 139 -1.15 -2.93 5.22
CA TYR A 139 -0.63 -1.77 5.95
C TYR A 139 -0.62 -0.57 5.02
N VAL A 140 -1.18 0.56 5.45
CA VAL A 140 -1.26 1.78 4.62
C VAL A 140 -0.94 3.00 5.47
N ALA A 141 -0.20 3.94 4.90
CA ALA A 141 -0.02 5.26 5.47
C ALA A 141 -0.16 6.37 4.41
N GLY A 142 -0.48 7.57 4.88
CA GLY A 142 -0.39 8.84 4.20
C GLY A 142 0.40 9.81 5.05
N VAL A 143 1.34 10.51 4.41
CA VAL A 143 2.20 11.51 5.03
C VAL A 143 1.96 12.84 4.33
N TYR A 144 1.68 13.88 5.11
CA TYR A 144 1.30 15.21 4.65
C TYR A 144 2.32 16.23 5.16
N ASN A 145 2.92 16.98 4.24
CA ASN A 145 3.82 18.09 4.51
C ASN A 145 3.03 19.39 4.44
N ILE A 146 2.84 20.03 5.58
CA ILE A 146 2.02 21.24 5.69
C ILE A 146 2.96 22.43 5.50
N PRO A 147 2.68 23.37 4.58
CA PRO A 147 3.48 24.58 4.44
C PRO A 147 3.47 25.38 5.75
N ASN A 148 4.63 25.89 6.14
CA ASN A 148 4.80 26.77 7.30
C ASN A 148 4.13 28.14 7.10
#